data_AF-A0AAD9F0Q1-F1
#
_entry.id   AF-A0AAD9F0Q1-F1
#
_cell.length_a   1.000
_cell.length_b   1.000
_cell.length_c   1.000
_cell.angle_alpha   90.00
_cell.angle_beta   90.00
_cell.angle_gamma   90.00
#
_symmetry.space_group_name_H-M   'P 1'
#
loop_
_entity.id
_entity.type
_entity.pdbx_description
1 polymer ?
#
loop_
_entity_poly.entity_id
_entity_poly.type
_entity_poly.pdbx_seq_one_letter_code
_entity_poly.pdbx_strand_id
1 'polypeptide(L)'
;MENRDPPSPGEAPSGSSFLRGVGLITGDMRLFGEWVKRQVLVVQLLDWVLRGVAQVMFVNNPVSGLLIVGGLFQQNPWWALNALIGTFISTVSALLLGQNRGAISAGLHGYNGTLVGMLMAVFSAKGSWYWWLLLPNVFMCMLCPVVSSALSSVAGKWDLPIFTLPFNILLCLHVAATGGNHPYFPQVDFKPNDHLLALNESLQSLDISQLSQLLLSVPVGVGQVYGCGSPWTGGVFLLALLLCSPIICLHAVCGSVAGTLSAGVTRLHVAVLPLDPHLPPHVL
;
A
#
# COMPACT_ATOMS: atom_id res chain seq x y z
N MET A 1 38.71 59.19 3.21
CA MET A 1 37.69 58.83 2.21
C MET A 1 37.69 57.33 2.06
N GLU A 2 36.72 56.63 2.64
CA GLU A 2 36.14 55.41 2.04
C GLU A 2 34.80 55.16 2.74
N ASN A 3 33.73 55.67 2.13
CA ASN A 3 32.35 55.30 2.46
C ASN A 3 32.10 53.91 1.85
N ARG A 4 31.68 52.94 2.65
CA ARG A 4 31.13 51.68 2.14
C ARG A 4 29.65 51.63 2.49
N ASP A 5 28.82 51.93 1.49
CA ASP A 5 27.39 51.67 1.55
C ASP A 5 27.13 50.16 1.68
N PRO A 6 26.06 49.75 2.39
CA PRO A 6 25.68 48.35 2.47
C PRO A 6 25.17 47.84 1.10
N PRO A 7 25.44 46.58 0.74
CA PRO A 7 24.99 46.03 -0.54
C PRO A 7 23.46 45.90 -0.57
N SER A 8 22.87 46.28 -1.71
CA SER A 8 21.45 46.14 -2.00
C SER A 8 21.01 44.66 -2.02
N PRO A 9 19.74 44.35 -1.68
CA PRO A 9 19.25 42.98 -1.71
C PRO A 9 19.11 42.54 -3.18
N GLY A 10 20.04 41.71 -3.64
CA GLY A 10 19.95 41.07 -4.95
C GLY A 10 18.72 40.16 -5.03
N GLU A 11 17.90 40.37 -6.05
CA GLU A 11 16.84 39.44 -6.45
C GLU A 11 17.42 38.04 -6.68
N ALA A 12 16.97 37.08 -5.89
CA ALA A 12 17.32 35.68 -6.10
C ALA A 12 16.65 35.17 -7.40
N PRO A 13 17.34 34.38 -8.23
CA PRO A 13 16.79 33.89 -9.49
C PRO A 13 15.59 32.99 -9.22
N SER A 14 14.52 33.15 -10.01
CA SER A 14 13.22 32.45 -9.91
C SER A 14 13.33 30.92 -9.74
N GLY A 15 14.37 30.29 -10.31
CA GLY A 15 14.66 28.85 -10.14
C GLY A 15 15.01 28.42 -8.71
N SER A 16 15.50 29.32 -7.86
CA SER A 16 15.84 29.04 -6.46
C SER A 16 14.61 28.86 -5.56
N SER A 17 13.50 29.52 -5.89
CA SER A 17 12.24 29.44 -5.15
C SER A 17 11.52 28.12 -5.42
N PHE A 18 11.48 27.69 -6.69
CA PHE A 18 10.90 26.40 -7.08
C PHE A 18 11.64 25.22 -6.47
N LEU A 19 12.98 25.18 -6.57
CA LEU A 19 13.80 24.11 -5.98
C LEU A 19 13.69 24.07 -4.44
N ARG A 20 13.56 25.23 -3.79
CA ARG A 20 13.26 25.31 -2.35
C ARG A 20 11.88 24.77 -2.02
N GLY A 21 10.86 25.10 -2.81
CA GLY A 21 9.49 24.60 -2.65
C GLY A 21 9.41 23.09 -2.78
N VAL A 22 10.08 22.52 -3.79
CA VAL A 22 10.18 21.06 -3.99
C VAL A 22 10.88 20.41 -2.79
N GLY A 23 11.99 20.98 -2.31
CA GLY A 23 12.71 20.47 -1.14
C GLY A 23 11.87 20.41 0.14
N LEU A 24 10.84 21.25 0.29
CA LEU A 24 9.94 21.28 1.45
C LEU A 24 8.92 20.14 1.45
N ILE A 25 8.54 19.62 0.27
CA ILE A 25 7.53 18.57 0.11
C ILE A 25 8.13 17.18 -0.16
N THR A 26 9.43 17.11 -0.47
CA THR A 26 10.16 15.84 -0.67
C THR A 26 10.62 15.20 0.64
N GLY A 27 10.98 13.91 0.60
CA GLY A 27 11.49 13.17 1.77
C GLY A 27 10.45 13.03 2.89
N ASP A 28 10.93 12.94 4.14
CA ASP A 28 10.06 12.70 5.31
C ASP A 28 9.23 13.93 5.76
N MET A 29 9.41 15.08 5.11
CA MET A 29 8.83 16.38 5.52
C MET A 29 9.03 16.68 7.02
N ARG A 30 10.25 16.52 7.55
CA ARG A 30 10.53 16.63 9.00
C ARG A 30 10.16 17.98 9.60
N LEU A 31 10.45 19.08 8.89
CA LEU A 31 10.11 20.43 9.34
C LEU A 31 8.59 20.63 9.46
N PHE A 32 7.83 20.09 8.52
CA PHE A 32 6.36 20.08 8.59
C PHE A 32 5.89 19.24 9.79
N GLY A 33 6.49 18.07 10.03
CA GLY A 33 6.20 17.25 11.20
C GLY A 33 6.44 17.97 12.52
N GLU A 34 7.53 18.73 12.67
CA GLU A 34 7.78 19.56 13.86
C GLU A 34 6.75 20.69 14.04
N TRP A 35 6.28 21.28 12.93
CA TRP A 35 5.20 22.25 12.97
C TRP A 35 3.87 21.61 13.38
N VAL A 36 3.53 20.42 12.85
CA VAL A 36 2.31 19.66 13.17
C VAL A 36 2.22 19.33 14.67
N LYS A 37 3.34 19.00 15.32
CA LYS A 37 3.38 18.73 16.78
C LYS A 37 2.85 19.88 17.64
N ARG A 38 2.88 21.12 17.14
CA ARG A 38 2.39 22.32 17.84
C ARG A 38 0.92 22.63 17.56
N GLN A 39 0.28 21.87 16.66
CA GLN A 39 -1.11 22.07 16.25
C GLN A 39 -2.08 21.27 17.12
N VAL A 40 -3.38 21.51 16.96
CA VAL A 40 -4.44 20.76 17.63
C VAL A 40 -4.45 19.29 17.22
N LEU A 41 -5.01 18.42 18.07
CA LEU A 41 -5.02 16.96 17.87
C LEU A 41 -5.60 16.54 16.52
N VAL A 42 -6.62 17.24 16.02
CA VAL A 42 -7.24 16.91 14.71
C VAL A 42 -6.24 17.05 13.56
N VAL A 43 -5.42 18.11 13.57
CA VAL A 43 -4.38 18.32 12.55
C VAL A 43 -3.28 17.27 12.68
N GLN A 44 -2.90 16.92 13.92
CA GLN A 44 -1.94 15.84 14.17
C GLN A 44 -2.46 14.50 13.66
N LEU A 45 -3.69 14.13 13.98
CA LEU A 45 -4.31 12.88 13.52
C LEU A 45 -4.40 12.82 11.99
N LEU A 46 -4.74 13.92 11.32
CA LEU A 46 -4.77 13.98 9.86
C LEU A 46 -3.39 13.70 9.27
N ASP A 47 -2.33 14.35 9.77
CA ASP A 47 -0.95 14.09 9.33
C ASP A 47 -0.54 12.63 9.58
N TRP A 48 -0.84 12.09 10.77
CA TRP A 48 -0.49 10.71 11.13
C TRP A 48 -1.24 9.68 10.29
N VAL A 49 -2.50 9.94 9.94
CA VAL A 49 -3.29 9.09 9.05
C VAL A 49 -2.71 9.13 7.63
N LEU A 50 -2.40 10.30 7.09
CA LEU A 50 -1.80 10.41 5.74
C LEU A 50 -0.44 9.72 5.67
N ARG A 51 0.43 9.94 6.67
CA ARG A 51 1.70 9.20 6.82
C ARG A 51 1.44 7.70 6.96
N GLY A 52 0.43 7.31 7.73
CA GLY A 52 0.04 5.91 7.93
C GLY A 52 -0.41 5.22 6.64
N VAL A 53 -1.14 5.91 5.76
CA VAL A 53 -1.45 5.40 4.43
C VAL A 53 -0.15 5.22 3.63
N ALA A 54 0.68 6.25 3.53
CA ALA A 54 1.93 6.20 2.75
C ALA A 54 2.94 5.14 3.25
N GLN A 55 2.94 4.84 4.55
CA GLN A 55 3.86 3.89 5.18
C GLN A 55 3.67 2.44 4.72
N VAL A 56 2.55 2.10 4.07
CA VAL A 56 2.40 0.80 3.40
C VAL A 56 3.52 0.58 2.36
N MET A 57 4.00 1.67 1.75
CA MET A 57 5.11 1.67 0.79
C MET A 57 6.42 2.22 1.39
N PHE A 58 6.55 2.19 2.72
CA PHE A 58 7.72 2.69 3.45
C PHE A 58 7.99 4.20 3.28
N VAL A 59 6.94 4.98 2.98
CA VAL A 59 7.03 6.42 2.78
C VAL A 59 6.48 7.15 4.01
N ASN A 60 7.29 8.03 4.60
CA ASN A 60 6.91 8.88 5.72
C ASN A 60 6.59 10.31 5.25
N ASN A 61 5.65 10.47 4.31
CA ASN A 61 5.32 11.75 3.71
C ASN A 61 3.79 11.93 3.59
N PRO A 62 3.19 12.95 4.25
CA PRO A 62 1.74 13.15 4.23
C PRO A 62 1.21 13.58 2.86
N VAL A 63 2.00 14.26 2.03
CA VAL A 63 1.61 14.63 0.66
C VAL A 63 1.60 13.39 -0.24
N SER A 64 2.60 12.52 -0.13
CA SER A 64 2.57 11.21 -0.79
C SER A 64 1.36 10.38 -0.32
N GLY A 65 1.05 10.42 0.99
CA GLY A 65 -0.16 9.79 1.55
C GLY A 65 -1.44 10.32 0.92
N LEU A 66 -1.54 11.64 0.74
CA LEU A 66 -2.69 12.28 0.10
C LEU A 66 -2.83 11.86 -1.37
N LEU A 67 -1.73 11.77 -2.12
CA LEU A 67 -1.73 11.27 -3.50
C LEU A 67 -2.19 9.81 -3.57
N ILE A 68 -1.70 8.97 -2.67
CA ILE A 68 -2.12 7.57 -2.56
C ILE A 68 -3.61 7.48 -2.24
N VAL A 69 -4.12 8.25 -1.28
CA VAL A 69 -5.57 8.33 -1.00
C VAL A 69 -6.35 8.72 -2.25
N GLY A 70 -5.88 9.71 -3.03
CA GLY A 70 -6.48 10.07 -4.31
C GLY A 70 -6.53 8.90 -5.30
N GLY A 71 -5.44 8.15 -5.43
CA GLY A 71 -5.38 6.93 -6.26
C GLY A 71 -6.31 5.82 -5.78
N LEU A 72 -6.47 5.66 -4.46
CA LEU A 72 -7.43 4.71 -3.87
C LEU A 72 -8.88 5.10 -4.20
N PHE A 73 -9.23 6.39 -4.08
CA PHE A 73 -10.56 6.87 -4.45
C PHE A 73 -10.85 6.68 -5.94
N GLN A 74 -9.83 6.84 -6.79
CA GLN A 74 -9.93 6.55 -8.22
C GLN A 74 -10.17 5.06 -8.49
N GLN A 75 -9.57 4.16 -7.70
CA GLN A 75 -9.79 2.71 -7.84
C GLN A 75 -11.20 2.32 -7.40
N ASN A 76 -11.58 2.67 -6.16
CA ASN A 76 -12.89 2.41 -5.60
C ASN A 76 -13.10 3.25 -4.31
N PRO A 77 -14.09 4.16 -4.29
CA PRO A 77 -14.35 4.99 -3.11
C PRO A 77 -14.68 4.22 -1.83
N TRP A 78 -15.35 3.06 -1.94
CA TRP A 78 -15.67 2.23 -0.78
C TRP A 78 -14.41 1.62 -0.17
N TRP A 79 -13.48 1.16 -1.01
CA TRP A 79 -12.21 0.61 -0.54
C TRP A 79 -11.34 1.69 0.10
N ALA A 80 -11.26 2.88 -0.52
CA ALA A 80 -10.56 4.03 0.02
C ALA A 80 -11.09 4.46 1.40
N LEU A 81 -12.43 4.49 1.55
CA LEU A 81 -13.06 4.79 2.84
C LEU A 81 -12.68 3.77 3.92
N ASN A 82 -12.73 2.48 3.61
CA ASN A 82 -12.35 1.44 4.57
C ASN A 82 -10.85 1.49 4.91
N ALA A 83 -9.99 1.83 3.95
CA ALA A 83 -8.56 2.05 4.19
C ALA A 83 -8.37 3.19 5.19
N LEU A 84 -8.99 4.36 4.96
CA LEU A 84 -8.89 5.52 5.86
C LEU A 84 -9.46 5.25 7.26
N ILE A 85 -10.61 4.58 7.35
CA ILE A 85 -11.18 4.16 8.64
C ILE A 85 -10.21 3.23 9.36
N GLY A 86 -9.65 2.24 8.66
CA GLY A 86 -8.68 1.31 9.23
C GLY A 86 -7.43 2.00 9.76
N THR A 87 -6.86 2.93 8.97
CA THR A 87 -5.70 3.74 9.39
C THR A 87 -6.03 4.56 10.64
N PHE A 88 -7.18 5.24 10.65
CA PHE A 88 -7.62 6.07 11.76
C PHE A 88 -7.82 5.24 13.03
N ILE A 89 -8.57 4.14 12.94
CA ILE A 89 -8.86 3.26 14.08
C ILE A 89 -7.59 2.64 14.65
N SER A 90 -6.67 2.17 13.79
CA SER A 90 -5.39 1.62 14.24
C SER A 90 -4.53 2.69 14.91
N THR A 91 -4.48 3.90 14.36
CA THR A 91 -3.77 5.05 14.94
C THR A 91 -4.32 5.45 16.32
N VAL A 92 -5.65 5.55 16.45
CA VAL A 92 -6.32 5.87 17.71
C VAL A 92 -6.12 4.75 18.73
N SER A 93 -6.21 3.50 18.31
CA SER A 93 -5.95 2.35 19.19
C SER A 93 -4.53 2.36 19.73
N ALA A 94 -3.54 2.72 18.92
CA ALA A 94 -2.16 2.88 19.36
C ALA A 94 -2.00 4.01 20.40
N LEU A 95 -2.74 5.11 20.26
CA LEU A 95 -2.76 6.19 21.26
C LEU A 95 -3.37 5.72 22.59
N LEU A 96 -4.51 5.01 22.52
CA LEU A 96 -5.18 4.47 23.71
C LEU A 96 -4.33 3.44 24.43
N LEU A 97 -3.56 2.63 23.69
CA LEU A 97 -2.60 1.66 24.22
C LEU A 97 -1.26 2.27 24.65
N GLY A 98 -1.13 3.60 24.62
CA GLY A 98 0.08 4.30 25.08
C GLY A 98 1.34 3.96 24.27
N GLN A 99 1.19 3.61 22.97
CA GLN A 99 2.33 3.28 22.12
C GLN A 99 3.24 4.51 21.89
N ASN A 100 4.46 4.26 21.41
CA ASN A 100 5.46 5.31 21.21
C ASN A 100 4.94 6.42 20.27
N ARG A 101 4.84 7.66 20.77
CA ARG A 101 4.30 8.79 20.00
C ARG A 101 5.12 9.13 18.75
N GLY A 102 6.44 8.91 18.77
CA GLY A 102 7.28 9.07 17.59
C GLY A 102 6.88 8.10 16.48
N ALA A 103 6.73 6.82 16.80
CA ALA A 103 6.27 5.79 15.86
C ALA A 103 4.85 6.06 15.34
N ILE A 104 3.92 6.50 16.20
CA ILE A 104 2.57 6.92 15.80
C ILE A 104 2.65 8.09 14.82
N SER A 105 3.43 9.13 15.15
CA SER A 105 3.55 10.32 14.29
C SER A 105 4.23 10.05 12.95
N ALA A 106 5.05 9.00 12.87
CA ALA A 106 5.66 8.53 11.63
C ALA A 106 4.73 7.61 10.81
N GLY A 107 3.49 7.35 11.28
CA GLY A 107 2.51 6.49 10.60
C GLY A 107 2.72 4.99 10.81
N LEU A 108 3.67 4.56 11.65
CA LEU A 108 4.04 3.14 11.81
C LEU A 108 2.94 2.29 12.47
N HIS A 109 2.00 2.92 13.17
CA HIS A 109 0.81 2.26 13.71
C HIS A 109 -0.42 2.41 12.83
N GLY A 110 -0.33 3.08 11.68
CA GLY A 110 -1.45 3.28 10.75
C GLY A 110 -1.49 2.27 9.60
N TYR A 111 -0.34 1.96 9.00
CA TYR A 111 -0.28 1.25 7.70
C TYR A 111 -0.87 -0.16 7.72
N ASN A 112 -0.68 -0.93 8.79
CA ASN A 112 -1.31 -2.25 8.92
C ASN A 112 -2.84 -2.13 8.96
N GLY A 113 -3.37 -1.12 9.66
CA GLY A 113 -4.80 -0.81 9.68
C GLY A 113 -5.32 -0.39 8.30
N THR A 114 -4.53 0.39 7.54
CA THR A 114 -4.86 0.75 6.14
C THR A 114 -5.12 -0.50 5.29
N LEU A 115 -4.19 -1.47 5.34
CA LEU A 115 -4.27 -2.69 4.54
C LEU A 115 -5.40 -3.63 5.02
N VAL A 116 -5.60 -3.77 6.34
CA VAL A 116 -6.70 -4.57 6.89
C VAL A 116 -8.03 -4.01 6.40
N GLY A 117 -8.25 -2.70 6.57
CA GLY A 117 -9.50 -2.08 6.14
C GLY A 117 -9.74 -2.18 4.64
N MET A 118 -8.73 -1.88 3.85
CA MET A 118 -8.79 -2.01 2.40
C MET A 118 -9.14 -3.45 1.97
N LEU A 119 -8.37 -4.44 2.41
CA LEU A 119 -8.50 -5.80 1.86
C LEU A 119 -9.70 -6.57 2.42
N MET A 120 -10.19 -6.23 3.61
CA MET A 120 -11.49 -6.73 4.06
C MET A 120 -12.63 -6.24 3.16
N ALA A 121 -12.53 -5.02 2.61
CA ALA A 121 -13.50 -4.50 1.65
C ALA A 121 -13.32 -5.10 0.24
N VAL A 122 -12.08 -5.40 -0.17
CA VAL A 122 -11.78 -6.06 -1.45
C VAL A 122 -12.27 -7.51 -1.46
N PHE A 123 -12.08 -8.25 -0.37
CA PHE A 123 -12.43 -9.68 -0.28
C PHE A 123 -13.87 -9.95 0.16
N SER A 124 -14.67 -8.93 0.47
CA SER A 124 -16.08 -9.15 0.83
C SER A 124 -16.92 -9.51 -0.40
N ALA A 125 -17.61 -10.66 -0.37
CA ALA A 125 -18.55 -11.07 -1.41
C ALA A 125 -19.85 -10.24 -1.43
N LYS A 126 -20.10 -9.40 -0.41
CA LYS A 126 -21.25 -8.48 -0.38
C LYS A 126 -21.04 -7.25 -1.27
N GLY A 127 -19.82 -7.02 -1.77
CA GLY A 127 -19.50 -5.89 -2.63
C GLY A 127 -19.40 -4.55 -1.90
N SER A 128 -19.47 -3.45 -2.65
CA SER A 128 -19.30 -2.10 -2.12
C SER A 128 -20.50 -1.63 -1.30
N TRP A 129 -20.25 -0.75 -0.32
CA TRP A 129 -21.26 -0.09 0.52
C TRP A 129 -22.04 -1.02 1.47
N TYR A 130 -21.51 -2.21 1.74
CA TYR A 130 -22.04 -3.08 2.80
C TYR A 130 -21.59 -2.58 4.19
N TRP A 131 -22.35 -1.65 4.78
CA TRP A 131 -22.00 -0.96 6.02
C TRP A 131 -21.76 -1.87 7.23
N TRP A 132 -22.41 -3.03 7.29
CA TRP A 132 -22.16 -4.01 8.37
C TRP A 132 -20.71 -4.48 8.41
N LEU A 133 -19.98 -4.45 7.28
CA LEU A 133 -18.55 -4.77 7.22
C LEU A 133 -17.70 -3.90 8.14
N LEU A 134 -18.16 -2.67 8.46
CA LEU A 134 -17.44 -1.78 9.36
C LEU A 134 -17.26 -2.38 10.76
N LEU A 135 -18.17 -3.25 11.23
CA LEU A 135 -18.06 -3.86 12.56
C LEU A 135 -16.83 -4.77 12.69
N PRO A 136 -16.69 -5.86 11.90
CA PRO A 136 -15.48 -6.66 11.96
C PRO A 136 -14.24 -5.87 11.50
N ASN A 137 -14.39 -4.93 10.56
CA ASN A 137 -13.25 -4.13 10.09
C ASN A 137 -12.65 -3.26 11.20
N VAL A 138 -13.48 -2.47 11.90
CA VAL A 138 -13.05 -1.66 13.04
C VAL A 138 -12.39 -2.54 14.10
N PHE A 139 -13.00 -3.69 14.44
CA PHE A 139 -12.44 -4.62 15.41
C PHE A 139 -11.05 -5.13 15.00
N MET A 140 -10.88 -5.59 13.77
CA MET A 140 -9.58 -6.09 13.29
C MET A 140 -8.53 -4.98 13.21
N CYS A 141 -8.90 -3.77 12.79
CA CYS A 141 -8.00 -2.62 12.77
C CYS A 141 -7.57 -2.18 14.18
N MET A 142 -8.45 -2.29 15.19
CA MET A 142 -8.10 -2.03 16.59
C MET A 142 -7.04 -3.00 17.13
N LEU A 143 -7.01 -4.24 16.61
CA LEU A 143 -6.02 -5.25 17.00
C LEU A 143 -4.65 -5.04 16.34
N CYS A 144 -4.54 -4.25 15.28
CA CYS A 144 -3.27 -4.04 14.58
C CYS A 144 -2.13 -3.60 15.52
N PRO A 145 -2.27 -2.55 16.36
CA PRO A 145 -1.20 -2.15 17.28
C PRO A 145 -0.86 -3.22 18.33
N VAL A 146 -1.82 -4.04 18.74
CA VAL A 146 -1.60 -5.15 19.69
C VAL A 146 -0.69 -6.20 19.06
N VAL A 147 -1.03 -6.66 17.86
CA VAL A 147 -0.23 -7.64 17.11
C VAL A 147 1.14 -7.04 16.75
N SER A 148 1.19 -5.76 16.35
CA SER A 148 2.45 -5.05 16.10
C SER A 148 3.35 -5.01 17.33
N SER A 149 2.80 -4.76 18.51
CA SER A 149 3.58 -4.72 19.75
C SER A 149 4.12 -6.10 20.11
N ALA A 150 3.28 -7.14 20.03
CA ALA A 150 3.69 -8.52 20.28
C ALA A 150 4.81 -8.98 19.34
N LEU A 151 4.65 -8.75 18.03
CA LEU A 151 5.68 -9.11 17.04
C LEU A 151 6.96 -8.31 17.24
N SER A 152 6.86 -7.01 17.55
CA SER A 152 8.03 -6.15 17.81
C SER A 152 8.83 -6.64 19.01
N SER A 153 8.18 -7.20 20.05
CA SER A 153 8.88 -7.75 21.22
C SER A 153 9.79 -8.95 20.89
N VAL A 154 9.47 -9.67 19.81
CA VAL A 154 10.25 -10.81 19.32
C VAL A 154 11.26 -10.35 18.28
N ALA A 155 10.81 -9.65 17.24
CA ALA A 155 11.63 -9.18 16.12
C ALA A 155 12.73 -8.19 16.55
N GLY A 156 12.45 -7.38 17.58
CA GLY A 156 13.40 -6.42 18.15
C GLY A 156 14.66 -7.07 18.74
N LYS A 157 14.64 -8.38 19.05
CA LYS A 157 15.85 -9.12 19.47
C LYS A 157 16.90 -9.23 18.35
N TRP A 158 16.47 -9.10 17.10
CA TRP A 158 17.33 -9.15 15.91
C TRP A 158 17.36 -7.83 15.14
N ASP A 159 16.85 -6.74 15.74
CA ASP A 159 16.71 -5.43 15.08
C ASP A 159 15.93 -5.50 13.75
N LEU A 160 14.96 -6.41 13.69
CA LEU A 160 14.14 -6.62 12.49
C LEU A 160 12.82 -5.83 12.57
N PRO A 161 12.40 -5.17 11.48
CA PRO A 161 11.07 -4.61 11.38
C PRO A 161 10.02 -5.71 11.22
N ILE A 162 8.82 -5.47 11.75
CA ILE A 162 7.69 -6.41 11.66
C ILE A 162 6.96 -6.39 10.31
N PHE A 163 7.26 -5.40 9.47
CA PHE A 163 6.59 -5.17 8.17
C PHE A 163 5.06 -5.33 8.26
N THR A 164 4.44 -5.90 7.24
CA THR A 164 3.00 -6.09 7.14
C THR A 164 2.51 -7.40 7.78
N LEU A 165 3.32 -8.03 8.65
CA LEU A 165 2.91 -9.25 9.37
C LEU A 165 1.62 -9.04 10.20
N PRO A 166 1.42 -7.94 10.94
CA PRO A 166 0.16 -7.71 11.66
C PRO A 166 -1.06 -7.74 10.73
N PHE A 167 -0.98 -7.05 9.59
CA PHE A 167 -2.01 -7.06 8.57
C PHE A 167 -2.29 -8.48 8.05
N ASN A 168 -1.26 -9.22 7.65
CA ASN A 168 -1.42 -10.55 7.07
C ASN A 168 -2.06 -11.53 8.07
N ILE A 169 -1.62 -11.53 9.33
CA ILE A 169 -2.18 -12.39 10.38
C ILE A 169 -3.67 -12.07 10.59
N LEU A 170 -4.01 -10.79 10.72
CA LEU A 170 -5.38 -10.36 11.00
C LEU A 170 -6.31 -10.61 9.80
N LEU A 171 -5.87 -10.29 8.58
CA LEU A 171 -6.67 -10.55 7.39
C LEU A 171 -6.90 -12.05 7.18
N CYS A 172 -5.85 -12.87 7.29
CA CYS A 172 -5.99 -14.33 7.18
C CYS A 172 -6.91 -14.90 8.25
N LEU A 173 -6.81 -14.42 9.49
CA LEU A 173 -7.71 -14.82 10.57
C LEU A 173 -9.17 -14.47 10.25
N HIS A 174 -9.43 -13.25 9.76
CA HIS A 174 -10.78 -12.83 9.38
C HIS A 174 -11.34 -13.69 8.24
N VAL A 175 -10.55 -13.89 7.18
CA VAL A 175 -10.95 -14.69 6.01
C VAL A 175 -11.20 -16.14 6.41
N ALA A 176 -10.35 -16.74 7.25
CA ALA A 176 -10.54 -18.10 7.74
C ALA A 176 -11.75 -18.25 8.67
N ALA A 177 -12.02 -17.25 9.53
CA ALA A 177 -13.14 -17.27 10.45
C ALA A 177 -14.50 -17.10 9.77
N THR A 178 -14.54 -16.41 8.62
CA THR A 178 -15.79 -16.15 7.89
C THR A 178 -15.96 -17.08 6.69
N GLY A 179 -14.96 -17.21 5.82
CA GLY A 179 -15.05 -18.01 4.60
C GLY A 179 -16.17 -17.56 3.66
N GLY A 180 -16.44 -18.36 2.61
CA GLY A 180 -17.44 -18.02 1.58
C GLY A 180 -18.90 -18.15 2.05
N ASN A 181 -19.17 -19.01 3.03
CA ASN A 181 -20.54 -19.39 3.39
C ASN A 181 -21.11 -18.65 4.63
N HIS A 182 -20.36 -17.71 5.21
CA HIS A 182 -20.85 -17.01 6.41
C HIS A 182 -22.04 -16.10 6.07
N PRO A 183 -23.14 -16.14 6.86
CA PRO A 183 -24.39 -15.46 6.52
C PRO A 183 -24.26 -13.93 6.40
N TYR A 184 -23.47 -13.32 7.29
CA TYR A 184 -23.29 -11.86 7.34
C TYR A 184 -22.05 -11.33 6.60
N PHE A 185 -20.90 -11.98 6.75
CA PHE A 185 -19.61 -11.52 6.21
C PHE A 185 -18.97 -12.54 5.27
N PRO A 186 -19.66 -12.98 4.19
CA PRO A 186 -19.07 -13.93 3.25
C PRO A 186 -17.88 -13.30 2.51
N GLN A 187 -16.82 -14.09 2.34
CA GLN A 187 -15.66 -13.74 1.53
C GLN A 187 -15.84 -14.20 0.08
N VAL A 188 -15.09 -13.59 -0.84
CA VAL A 188 -14.98 -14.09 -2.21
C VAL A 188 -14.45 -15.52 -2.23
N ASP A 189 -14.95 -16.33 -3.16
CA ASP A 189 -14.54 -17.73 -3.28
C ASP A 189 -13.11 -17.84 -3.84
N PHE A 190 -12.19 -18.34 -3.01
CA PHE A 190 -10.84 -18.71 -3.44
C PHE A 190 -10.84 -20.18 -3.86
N LYS A 191 -10.84 -20.44 -5.18
CA LYS A 191 -10.74 -21.80 -5.73
C LYS A 191 -9.32 -22.05 -6.25
N PRO A 192 -8.72 -23.22 -6.00
CA PRO A 192 -7.53 -23.65 -6.72
C PRO A 192 -7.80 -23.63 -8.23
N ASN A 193 -6.84 -23.14 -9.01
CA ASN A 193 -6.96 -23.20 -10.47
C ASN A 193 -6.58 -24.61 -10.94
N ASP A 194 -7.56 -25.38 -11.43
CA ASP A 194 -7.35 -26.72 -11.98
C ASP A 194 -6.89 -26.72 -13.46
N HIS A 195 -6.67 -25.53 -14.05
CA HIS A 195 -6.38 -25.38 -15.48
C HIS A 195 -4.89 -25.52 -15.81
N LEU A 196 -4.38 -26.76 -15.84
CA LEU A 196 -3.12 -27.07 -16.54
C LEU A 196 -3.25 -26.90 -18.07
N LEU A 197 -4.47 -27.03 -18.61
CA LEU A 197 -4.77 -27.01 -20.05
C LEU A 197 -4.76 -25.62 -20.71
N ALA A 198 -4.94 -24.53 -19.96
CA ALA A 198 -5.01 -23.17 -20.52
C ALA A 198 -3.62 -22.55 -20.82
N LEU A 199 -2.54 -23.21 -20.42
CA LEU A 199 -1.16 -22.71 -20.57
C LEU A 199 -0.61 -22.88 -21.99
N ASN A 200 -1.09 -23.88 -22.74
CA ASN A 200 -0.56 -24.24 -24.06
C ASN A 200 -1.06 -23.32 -25.20
N GLU A 201 -2.28 -22.79 -25.11
CA GLU A 201 -2.88 -21.96 -26.19
C GLU A 201 -2.37 -20.51 -26.24
N SER A 202 -1.75 -20.01 -25.16
CA SER A 202 -1.28 -18.62 -25.07
C SER A 202 0.16 -18.38 -25.55
N LEU A 203 0.86 -19.44 -25.96
CA LEU A 203 2.30 -19.41 -26.32
C LEU A 203 2.57 -18.96 -27.77
N GLN A 204 1.53 -18.67 -28.56
CA GLN A 204 1.69 -18.28 -29.96
C GLN A 204 1.46 -16.78 -30.19
N SER A 205 2.50 -16.14 -30.77
CA SER A 205 2.65 -14.75 -31.21
C SER A 205 2.94 -13.70 -30.14
N LEU A 206 4.17 -13.14 -30.18
CA LEU A 206 4.57 -11.89 -29.53
C LEU A 206 4.04 -10.72 -30.37
N ASP A 207 2.83 -10.27 -30.07
CA ASP A 207 2.23 -9.11 -30.74
C ASP A 207 2.54 -7.79 -30.01
N ILE A 208 2.52 -6.67 -30.74
CA ILE A 208 2.69 -5.31 -30.18
C ILE A 208 1.67 -5.01 -29.06
N SER A 209 0.47 -5.59 -29.15
CA SER A 209 -0.57 -5.48 -28.13
C SER A 209 -0.13 -6.09 -26.79
N GLN A 210 0.58 -7.22 -26.80
CA GLN A 210 1.07 -7.87 -25.57
C GLN A 210 2.22 -7.10 -24.94
N LEU A 211 3.09 -6.45 -25.74
CA LEU A 211 4.12 -5.56 -25.22
C LEU A 211 3.52 -4.39 -24.45
N SER A 212 2.42 -3.81 -24.96
CA SER A 212 1.71 -2.73 -24.25
C SER A 212 1.12 -3.20 -22.91
N GLN A 213 0.58 -4.41 -22.85
CA GLN A 213 0.06 -5.02 -21.62
C GLN A 213 1.19 -5.31 -20.61
N LEU A 214 2.36 -5.74 -21.09
CA LEU A 214 3.54 -5.95 -20.25
C LEU A 214 4.05 -4.63 -19.64
N LEU A 215 4.00 -3.52 -20.38
CA LEU A 215 4.36 -2.22 -19.84
C LEU A 215 3.34 -1.74 -18.78
N LEU A 216 2.05 -1.98 -19.01
CA LEU A 216 1.00 -1.64 -18.05
C LEU A 216 0.98 -2.55 -16.82
N SER A 217 1.60 -3.73 -16.85
CA SER A 217 1.70 -4.61 -15.68
C SER A 217 2.57 -4.02 -14.57
N VAL A 218 3.52 -3.14 -14.90
CA VAL A 218 4.41 -2.48 -13.92
C VAL A 218 3.61 -1.57 -12.96
N PRO A 219 2.87 -0.55 -13.43
CA PRO A 219 2.05 0.23 -12.51
C PRO A 219 0.97 -0.60 -11.84
N VAL A 220 0.37 -1.59 -12.53
CA VAL A 220 -0.62 -2.49 -11.89
C VAL A 220 0.02 -3.27 -10.74
N GLY A 221 1.22 -3.82 -10.90
CA GLY A 221 1.93 -4.55 -9.84
C GLY A 221 2.21 -3.67 -8.62
N VAL A 222 2.55 -2.39 -8.83
CA VAL A 222 2.69 -1.41 -7.75
C VAL A 222 1.33 -1.10 -7.09
N GLY A 223 0.26 -0.96 -7.88
CA GLY A 223 -1.11 -0.77 -7.40
C GLY A 223 -1.61 -1.93 -6.52
N GLN A 224 -1.21 -3.16 -6.85
CA GLN A 224 -1.59 -4.37 -6.12
C GLN A 224 -1.04 -4.43 -4.69
N VAL A 225 -0.07 -3.61 -4.32
CA VAL A 225 0.33 -3.50 -2.90
C VAL A 225 -0.84 -3.06 -2.00
N TYR A 226 -1.79 -2.28 -2.55
CA TYR A 226 -3.05 -1.95 -1.89
C TYR A 226 -4.25 -2.75 -2.43
N GLY A 227 -4.04 -3.78 -3.25
CA GLY A 227 -5.11 -4.52 -3.93
C GLY A 227 -5.79 -3.76 -5.08
N CYS A 228 -5.10 -2.80 -5.70
CA CYS A 228 -5.65 -2.00 -6.81
C CYS A 228 -5.22 -2.59 -8.17
N GLY A 229 -6.19 -2.87 -9.05
CA GLY A 229 -5.95 -3.44 -10.38
C GLY A 229 -5.83 -2.41 -11.52
N SER A 230 -6.12 -1.13 -11.26
CA SER A 230 -6.05 -0.08 -12.28
C SER A 230 -4.60 0.39 -12.51
N PRO A 231 -4.09 0.39 -13.76
CA PRO A 231 -2.76 0.93 -14.07
C PRO A 231 -2.64 2.41 -13.73
N TRP A 232 -3.75 3.17 -13.80
CA TRP A 232 -3.75 4.59 -13.48
C TRP A 232 -3.56 4.84 -11.98
N THR A 233 -4.22 4.03 -11.14
CA THR A 233 -4.00 4.09 -9.68
C THR A 233 -2.55 3.75 -9.33
N GLY A 234 -1.99 2.71 -9.96
CA GLY A 234 -0.58 2.38 -9.84
C GLY A 234 0.37 3.50 -10.27
N GLY A 235 0.05 4.20 -11.35
CA GLY A 235 0.78 5.39 -11.82
C GLY A 235 0.76 6.54 -10.81
N VAL A 236 -0.39 6.80 -10.18
CA VAL A 236 -0.51 7.78 -9.09
C VAL A 236 0.34 7.38 -7.88
N PHE A 237 0.39 6.09 -7.54
CA PHE A 237 1.25 5.61 -6.45
C PHE A 237 2.73 5.81 -6.79
N LEU A 238 3.16 5.49 -8.02
CA LEU A 238 4.52 5.75 -8.47
C LEU A 238 4.89 7.24 -8.38
N LEU A 239 3.98 8.14 -8.76
CA LEU A 239 4.19 9.59 -8.59
C LEU A 239 4.34 9.97 -7.11
N ALA A 240 3.53 9.38 -6.22
CA ALA A 240 3.63 9.60 -4.78
C ALA A 240 4.97 9.11 -4.21
N LEU A 241 5.49 7.97 -4.68
CA LEU A 241 6.81 7.47 -4.31
C LEU A 241 7.91 8.38 -4.85
N LEU A 242 7.83 8.79 -6.12
CA LEU A 242 8.80 9.66 -6.77
C LEU A 242 8.92 11.00 -6.05
N LEU A 243 7.78 11.56 -5.61
CA LEU A 243 7.73 12.79 -4.82
C LEU A 243 8.51 12.66 -3.50
N CYS A 244 8.38 11.53 -2.80
CA CYS A 244 9.10 11.31 -1.55
C CYS A 244 10.56 10.96 -1.79
N SER A 245 10.83 9.98 -2.66
CA SER A 245 12.15 9.44 -2.93
C SER A 245 12.22 8.77 -4.31
N PRO A 246 13.01 9.31 -5.26
CA PRO A 246 13.25 8.67 -6.56
C PRO A 246 13.82 7.26 -6.43
N ILE A 247 14.59 6.98 -5.38
CA ILE A 247 15.21 5.67 -5.15
C ILE A 247 14.15 4.63 -4.77
N ILE A 248 13.20 4.98 -3.89
CA ILE A 248 12.08 4.10 -3.52
C ILE A 248 11.22 3.82 -4.75
N CYS A 249 10.90 4.86 -5.53
CA CYS A 249 10.16 4.72 -6.78
C CYS A 249 10.87 3.77 -7.76
N LEU A 250 12.19 3.92 -7.95
CA LEU A 250 12.98 3.05 -8.82
C LEU A 250 12.92 1.58 -8.37
N HIS A 251 13.10 1.32 -7.06
CA HIS A 251 13.03 -0.04 -6.53
C HIS A 251 11.63 -0.64 -6.65
N ALA A 252 10.57 0.15 -6.47
CA ALA A 252 9.20 -0.31 -6.69
C ALA A 252 8.98 -0.74 -8.15
N VAL A 253 9.47 0.05 -9.11
CA VAL A 253 9.44 -0.30 -10.55
C VAL A 253 10.22 -1.58 -10.82
N CYS A 254 11.48 -1.66 -10.37
CA CYS A 254 12.33 -2.83 -10.54
C CYS A 254 11.70 -4.09 -9.94
N GLY A 255 11.13 -3.99 -8.74
CA GLY A 255 10.43 -5.10 -8.08
C GLY A 255 9.21 -5.58 -8.88
N SER A 256 8.41 -4.65 -9.40
CA SER A 256 7.25 -5.02 -10.23
C SER A 256 7.65 -5.63 -11.58
N VAL A 257 8.72 -5.16 -12.20
CA VAL A 257 9.29 -5.76 -13.42
C VAL A 257 9.80 -7.18 -13.11
N ALA A 258 10.57 -7.36 -12.04
CA ALA A 258 11.09 -8.65 -11.63
C ALA A 258 9.95 -9.66 -11.36
N GLY A 259 8.89 -9.25 -10.66
CA GLY A 259 7.72 -10.10 -10.42
C GLY A 259 7.01 -10.52 -11.71
N THR A 260 6.86 -9.61 -12.68
CA THR A 260 6.28 -9.90 -13.99
C THR A 260 7.13 -10.91 -14.76
N LEU A 261 8.46 -10.74 -14.75
CA LEU A 261 9.39 -11.68 -15.39
C LEU A 261 9.36 -13.06 -14.74
N SER A 262 9.36 -13.13 -13.41
CA SER A 262 9.24 -14.40 -12.67
C SER A 262 7.94 -15.12 -13.02
N ALA A 263 6.82 -14.42 -13.10
CA ALA A 263 5.54 -15.02 -13.50
C ALA A 263 5.59 -15.59 -14.93
N GLY A 264 6.25 -14.89 -15.86
CA GLY A 264 6.47 -15.39 -17.23
C GLY A 264 7.32 -16.66 -17.26
N VAL A 265 8.41 -16.71 -16.48
CA VAL A 265 9.27 -17.90 -16.36
C VAL A 265 8.51 -19.08 -15.76
N THR A 266 7.74 -18.86 -14.69
CA THR A 266 6.93 -19.93 -14.08
C THR A 266 5.89 -20.48 -15.06
N ARG A 267 5.22 -19.61 -15.84
CA ARG A 267 4.28 -20.05 -16.89
C ARG A 267 4.95 -20.91 -17.94
N LEU A 268 6.14 -20.50 -18.42
CA LEU A 268 6.90 -21.28 -19.40
C LEU A 268 7.32 -22.64 -18.83
N HIS A 269 7.75 -22.68 -17.56
CA HIS A 269 8.15 -23.92 -16.90
C HIS A 269 6.99 -24.91 -16.74
N VAL A 270 5.81 -24.43 -16.30
CA VAL A 270 4.62 -25.29 -16.15
C VAL A 270 4.12 -25.77 -17.51
N ALA A 271 4.21 -24.94 -18.57
CA ALA A 271 3.81 -25.34 -19.92
C ALA A 271 4.69 -26.46 -20.53
N VAL A 272 5.91 -26.65 -20.03
CA VAL A 272 6.89 -27.65 -20.54
C VAL A 272 6.88 -28.93 -19.69
N LEU A 273 6.15 -28.98 -18.58
CA LEU A 273 5.98 -30.22 -17.81
C LEU A 273 5.22 -31.27 -18.66
N PRO A 274 5.75 -32.50 -18.81
CA PRO A 274 5.06 -33.54 -19.54
C PRO A 274 3.73 -33.84 -18.84
N LEU A 275 2.62 -33.71 -19.58
CA LEU A 275 1.31 -34.18 -19.14
C LEU A 275 1.43 -35.69 -18.87
N ASP A 276 1.16 -36.12 -17.64
CA ASP A 276 1.17 -37.53 -17.29
C ASP A 276 0.07 -38.26 -18.10
N PRO A 277 0.43 -39.19 -18.99
CA PRO A 277 -0.54 -39.89 -19.84
C PRO A 277 -1.44 -40.86 -19.05
N HIS A 278 -1.25 -41.02 -17.74
CA HIS A 278 -2.03 -41.93 -16.89
C HIS A 278 -3.13 -41.25 -16.05
N LEU A 279 -3.36 -39.94 -16.19
CA LEU A 279 -4.48 -39.28 -15.49
C LEU A 279 -5.84 -39.61 -16.14
N PRO A 280 -6.86 -40.03 -15.37
CA PRO A 280 -8.17 -40.36 -15.90
C PRO A 280 -8.88 -39.13 -16.49
N PRO A 281 -9.72 -39.29 -17.54
CA PRO A 281 -10.34 -38.20 -18.29
C PRO A 281 -11.41 -37.39 -17.52
N HIS A 282 -11.57 -37.64 -16.23
CA HIS A 282 -12.49 -36.91 -15.34
C HIS A 282 -11.75 -35.89 -14.46
N VAL A 283 -10.42 -35.81 -14.61
CA VAL A 283 -9.52 -34.87 -13.92
C VAL A 283 -8.85 -33.93 -14.94
N LEU A 284 -9.32 -33.93 -16.20
CA LEU A 284 -8.88 -33.06 -17.30
C LEU A 284 -9.96 -32.03 -17.63
#